data_AF-A0A7Y0B502-F1
#
_entry.id   AF-A0A7Y0B502-F1
#
_cell.length_a   1.000
_cell.length_b   1.000
_cell.length_c   1.000
_cell.angle_alpha   90.00
_cell.angle_beta   90.00
_cell.angle_gamma   90.00
#
_symmetry.space_group_name_H-M   'P 1'
#
loop_
_entity.id
_entity.type
_entity.pdbx_description
1 polymer ?
#
loop_
_entity_poly.entity_id
_entity_poly.type
_entity_poly.pdbx_seq_one_letter_code
_entity_poly.pdbx_strand_id
1 'polypeptide(L)'
;MVQPPPVVRASSRRLGRARSRRRAARNDAAARLRRIIARKGSAWCDWCLDDFPAADVDVDHVRPLSMGGTDTDGNVQVLCRGCHQLKTGTEFGRAS
;
A
#
# COMPACT_ATOMS: atom_id res chain seq x y z
N MET A 1 28.57 17.35 -49.03
CA MET A 1 28.17 16.14 -48.26
C MET A 1 28.48 16.40 -46.80
N VAL A 2 27.49 16.85 -46.01
CA VAL A 2 27.65 17.08 -44.56
C VAL A 2 26.98 15.91 -43.85
N GLN A 3 27.76 15.09 -43.15
CA GLN A 3 27.22 14.00 -42.35
C GLN A 3 26.62 14.55 -41.05
N PRO A 4 25.42 14.11 -40.62
CA PRO A 4 24.83 14.54 -39.36
C PRO A 4 25.58 13.93 -38.15
N PRO A 5 25.55 14.59 -36.97
CA PRO A 5 26.21 14.09 -35.77
C PRO A 5 25.50 12.84 -35.21
N PRO A 6 26.22 11.96 -34.48
CA PRO A 6 25.64 10.76 -33.91
C PRO A 6 24.64 11.10 -32.79
N VAL A 7 23.42 10.55 -32.90
CA VAL A 7 22.41 10.63 -31.84
C VAL A 7 22.84 9.78 -30.65
N VAL A 8 23.24 10.43 -29.55
CA VAL A 8 23.55 9.77 -28.28
C VAL A 8 22.26 9.24 -27.65
N ARG A 9 22.03 7.92 -27.71
CA ARG A 9 20.91 7.26 -27.02
C ARG A 9 21.16 7.29 -25.51
N ALA A 10 20.41 8.13 -24.80
CA ALA A 10 20.45 8.18 -23.34
C ALA A 10 20.09 6.80 -22.75
N SER A 11 21.01 6.22 -21.97
CA SER A 11 20.88 4.87 -21.42
C SER A 11 19.74 4.80 -20.38
N SER A 12 18.79 3.87 -20.57
CA SER A 12 17.59 3.65 -19.74
C SER A 12 17.84 3.46 -18.23
N ARG A 13 19.09 3.21 -17.82
CA ARG A 13 19.50 2.94 -16.44
C ARG A 13 19.29 4.11 -15.47
N ARG A 14 19.43 5.37 -15.92
CA ARG A 14 19.28 6.55 -15.03
C ARG A 14 17.82 6.83 -14.66
N LEU A 15 16.88 6.59 -15.59
CA LEU A 15 15.44 6.78 -15.36
C LEU A 15 14.86 5.75 -14.38
N GLY A 16 15.36 4.50 -14.42
CA GLY A 16 14.91 3.43 -13.51
C GLY A 16 15.24 3.72 -12.04
N ARG A 17 16.45 4.23 -11.76
CA ARG A 17 16.89 4.51 -10.38
C ARG A 17 16.17 5.72 -9.77
N ALA A 18 15.82 6.73 -10.58
CA ALA A 18 15.01 7.87 -10.15
C ALA A 18 13.54 7.50 -9.89
N ARG A 19 12.99 6.51 -10.60
CA ARG A 19 11.65 5.96 -10.33
C ARG A 19 11.62 5.12 -9.05
N SER A 20 12.65 4.30 -8.80
CA SER A 20 12.73 3.49 -7.58
C SER A 20 12.90 4.35 -6.32
N ARG A 21 13.73 5.41 -6.37
CA ARG A 21 13.89 6.38 -5.26
C ARG A 21 12.61 7.18 -4.99
N ARG A 22 11.86 7.57 -6.02
CA ARG A 22 10.55 8.24 -5.86
C ARG A 22 9.49 7.35 -5.22
N ARG A 23 9.57 6.02 -5.41
CA ARG A 23 8.69 5.04 -4.74
C ARG A 23 9.05 4.84 -3.27
N ALA A 24 10.34 4.78 -2.94
CA ALA A 24 10.79 4.61 -1.55
C ALA A 24 10.54 5.84 -0.64
N ALA A 25 10.35 7.03 -1.23
CA ALA A 25 10.16 8.29 -0.50
C ALA A 25 8.68 8.65 -0.27
N ARG A 26 7.72 7.82 -0.67
CA ARG A 26 6.30 8.07 -0.44
C ARG A 26 5.75 6.90 0.33
N ASN A 27 5.40 7.12 1.59
CA ASN A 27 4.31 6.45 2.32
C ASN A 27 3.66 5.32 1.48
N ASP A 28 4.24 4.11 1.55
CA ASP A 28 3.82 2.93 0.77
C ASP A 28 3.55 1.72 1.67
N ALA A 29 3.35 1.97 2.97
CA ALA A 29 3.22 0.94 3.99
C ALA A 29 2.10 -0.03 3.66
N ALA A 30 0.93 0.48 3.27
CA ALA A 30 -0.20 -0.37 2.92
C ALA A 30 0.11 -1.25 1.70
N ALA A 31 0.76 -0.68 0.67
CA ALA A 31 1.14 -1.44 -0.51
C ALA A 31 2.21 -2.50 -0.20
N ARG A 32 3.15 -2.20 0.70
CA ARG A 32 4.16 -3.16 1.16
C ARG A 32 3.53 -4.29 1.97
N LEU A 33 2.63 -3.98 2.90
CA LEU A 33 1.96 -4.97 3.72
C LEU A 33 1.08 -5.90 2.88
N ARG A 34 0.32 -5.37 1.90
CA ARG A 34 -0.43 -6.20 0.94
C ARG A 34 0.46 -7.20 0.20
N ARG A 35 1.67 -6.79 -0.22
CA ARG A 35 2.64 -7.71 -0.86
C ARG A 35 3.15 -8.79 0.08
N ILE A 36 3.31 -8.49 1.37
CA ILE A 36 3.74 -9.46 2.39
C ILE A 36 2.63 -10.49 2.61
N ILE A 37 1.39 -10.04 2.81
CA ILE A 37 0.22 -10.89 3.02
C ILE A 37 0.00 -11.81 1.81
N ALA A 38 0.04 -11.26 0.59
CA ALA A 38 -0.12 -12.05 -0.64
C ALA A 38 0.95 -13.14 -0.80
N ARG A 39 2.18 -12.89 -0.34
CA ARG A 39 3.27 -13.90 -0.37
C ARG A 39 3.09 -14.96 0.72
N LYS A 40 2.57 -14.59 1.89
CA LYS A 40 2.32 -15.51 3.00
C LYS A 40 1.10 -16.40 2.75
N GLY A 41 0.07 -15.86 2.08
CA GLY A 41 -1.19 -16.56 1.83
C GLY A 41 -2.22 -16.42 2.96
N SER A 42 -1.81 -15.94 4.14
CA SER A 42 -2.69 -15.59 5.26
C SER A 42 -2.13 -14.42 6.06
N ALA A 43 -2.98 -13.84 6.91
CA ALA A 43 -2.59 -12.84 7.91
C ALA A 43 -3.55 -12.79 9.09
N TRP A 44 -3.00 -12.37 10.23
CA TRP A 44 -3.75 -12.17 11.46
C TRP A 44 -4.48 -10.83 11.41
N CYS A 45 -5.75 -10.83 11.83
CA CYS A 45 -6.53 -9.62 12.02
C CYS A 45 -6.08 -8.89 13.30
N ASP A 46 -5.78 -7.60 13.20
CA ASP A 46 -5.31 -6.79 14.34
C ASP A 46 -6.41 -6.53 15.39
N TRP A 47 -7.68 -6.83 15.08
CA TRP A 47 -8.81 -6.59 15.98
C TRP A 47 -9.30 -7.86 16.68
N CYS A 48 -9.60 -8.92 15.90
CA CYS A 48 -10.12 -10.17 16.46
C CYS A 48 -9.03 -11.21 16.76
N LEU A 49 -7.78 -10.93 16.38
CA LEU A 49 -6.61 -11.78 16.66
C LEU A 49 -6.73 -13.21 16.14
N ASP A 50 -7.38 -13.38 14.98
CA ASP A 50 -7.51 -14.67 14.29
C ASP A 50 -6.82 -14.62 12.93
N ASP A 51 -6.44 -15.78 12.37
CA ASP A 51 -5.75 -15.90 11.07
C ASP A 51 -6.75 -16.14 9.94
N PHE A 52 -6.59 -15.41 8.85
CA PHE A 52 -7.49 -15.46 7.70
C PHE A 52 -6.70 -15.63 6.41
N PRO A 53 -7.27 -16.31 5.40
CA PRO A 53 -6.71 -16.32 4.05
C PRO A 53 -6.48 -14.90 3.55
N ALA A 54 -5.43 -14.69 2.76
CA ALA A 54 -5.09 -13.40 2.17
C ALA A 54 -6.24 -12.76 1.37
N ALA A 55 -7.18 -13.58 0.86
CA ALA A 55 -8.37 -13.13 0.14
C ALA A 55 -9.48 -12.56 1.05
N ASP A 56 -9.43 -12.83 2.36
CA ASP A 56 -10.45 -12.46 3.34
C ASP A 56 -9.98 -11.37 4.31
N VAL A 57 -8.81 -10.77 4.03
CA VAL A 57 -8.26 -9.64 4.78
C VAL A 57 -7.97 -8.45 3.88
N ASP A 58 -8.09 -7.27 4.47
CA ASP A 58 -7.72 -6.00 3.85
C ASP A 58 -6.69 -5.27 4.70
N VAL A 59 -5.83 -4.51 4.02
CA VAL A 59 -4.94 -3.55 4.69
C VAL A 59 -5.62 -2.20 4.72
N ASP A 60 -5.90 -1.72 5.93
CA ASP A 60 -6.67 -0.52 6.22
C ASP A 60 -5.80 0.51 6.97
N HIS A 61 -6.14 1.80 6.83
CA HIS A 61 -5.46 2.86 7.57
C HIS A 61 -6.15 3.09 8.92
N VAL A 62 -5.39 3.04 10.02
CA VAL A 62 -5.92 3.25 11.39
C VAL A 62 -6.66 4.58 11.46
N ARG A 63 -6.00 5.69 11.12
CA ARG A 63 -6.65 6.96 10.78
C ARG A 63 -6.79 7.05 9.26
N PRO A 64 -8.01 7.22 8.72
CA PRO A 64 -8.21 7.37 7.29
C PRO A 64 -7.38 8.51 6.69
N LEU A 65 -6.88 8.32 5.47
CA LEU A 65 -6.14 9.36 4.74
C LEU A 65 -6.99 10.63 4.54
N SER A 66 -8.29 10.47 4.30
CA SER A 66 -9.25 11.58 4.19
C SER A 66 -9.39 12.41 5.47
N MET A 67 -9.08 11.82 6.62
CA MET A 67 -9.11 12.48 7.92
C MET A 67 -7.71 12.92 8.38
N GLY A 68 -6.72 12.96 7.48
CA GLY A 68 -5.34 13.38 7.79
C GLY A 68 -4.42 12.26 8.28
N GLY A 69 -4.77 10.99 8.04
CA GLY A 69 -3.85 9.87 8.25
C GLY A 69 -2.67 9.88 7.26
N THR A 70 -1.63 9.09 7.58
CA THR A 70 -0.45 8.90 6.70
C THR A 70 -0.32 7.43 6.28
N ASP A 71 0.27 7.13 5.12
CA ASP A 71 0.52 5.74 4.71
C ASP A 71 1.88 5.23 5.25
N THR A 72 1.98 5.17 6.58
CA THR A 72 3.17 4.75 7.34
C THR A 72 2.91 3.42 8.06
N ASP A 73 3.97 2.70 8.45
CA ASP A 73 3.84 1.42 9.16
C ASP A 73 2.98 1.52 10.43
N GLY A 74 3.09 2.63 11.16
CA GLY A 74 2.32 2.86 12.38
C GLY A 74 0.85 3.24 12.16
N ASN A 75 0.42 3.47 10.92
CA ASN A 75 -0.96 3.84 10.59
C ASN A 75 -1.63 2.85 9.62
N VAL A 76 -1.05 1.65 9.41
CA VAL A 76 -1.68 0.57 8.66
C VAL A 76 -1.92 -0.63 9.55
N GLN A 77 -3.03 -1.33 9.31
CA GLN A 77 -3.46 -2.52 10.04
C GLN A 77 -4.09 -3.53 9.08
N VAL A 78 -4.12 -4.79 9.47
CA VAL A 78 -4.79 -5.89 8.77
C VAL A 78 -6.13 -6.15 9.44
N LEU A 79 -7.22 -6.11 8.67
CA LEU A 79 -8.55 -6.41 9.17
C LEU A 79 -9.19 -7.51 8.33
N CYS A 80 -9.82 -8.49 8.98
CA CYS A 80 -10.72 -9.39 8.29
C CYS A 80 -11.96 -8.63 7.79
N ARG A 81 -12.68 -9.19 6.81
CA ARG A 81 -13.89 -8.55 6.24
C ARG A 81 -14.91 -8.11 7.30
N GLY A 82 -15.10 -8.89 8.36
CA GLY A 82 -16.03 -8.56 9.44
C GLY A 82 -15.58 -7.34 10.26
N CYS A 83 -14.32 -7.34 10.70
CA CYS A 83 -13.75 -6.21 11.45
C CYS A 83 -13.64 -4.95 10.59
N HIS A 84 -13.33 -5.08 9.30
CA HIS A 84 -13.27 -3.96 8.36
C HIS A 84 -14.62 -3.27 8.18
N GLN A 85 -15.71 -4.05 8.07
CA GLN A 85 -17.07 -3.52 8.02
C GLN A 85 -17.45 -2.79 9.31
N LEU A 86 -17.13 -3.36 10.48
CA LEU A 86 -17.37 -2.73 11.79
C LEU A 86 -16.62 -1.39 11.92
N LYS A 87 -15.34 -1.36 11.53
CA LYS A 87 -14.55 -0.12 11.50
C LYS A 87 -15.20 0.94 10.63
N THR A 88 -15.55 0.57 9.39
CA THR A 88 -16.17 1.49 8.43
C THR A 88 -17.50 2.04 8.96
N GLY A 89 -18.33 1.20 9.58
CA GLY A 89 -19.58 1.62 10.21
C GLY A 89 -19.38 2.61 11.36
N THR A 90 -18.33 2.39 12.16
CA THR A 90 -17.98 3.26 13.31
C THR A 90 -17.35 4.58 12.88
N GLU A 91 -16.42 4.56 11.91
CA GLU A 91 -15.67 5.74 11.49
C GLU A 91 -16.44 6.67 10.57
N PHE A 92 -17.35 6.14 9.75
CA PHE A 92 -18.12 6.93 8.79
C PHE A 92 -19.59 7.05 9.16
N GLY A 93 -19.98 6.60 10.36
CA GLY A 93 -21.32 6.80 10.90
C GLY A 93 -22.41 6.33 9.94
N ARG A 94 -22.43 5.04 9.59
CA ARG A 94 -23.67 4.43 9.12
C ARG A 94 -24.50 4.04 10.36
N ALA A 95 -25.13 5.05 10.96
CA ALA A 95 -26.32 4.82 11.76
C ALA A 95 -27.49 4.62 10.80
N SER A 96 -27.98 3.38 10.69
CA SER A 96 -29.36 2.96 10.37
C SER A 96 -29.37 1.47 10.06
#